data_AF-A0A2H9MIM1-F1
#
_entry.id   AF-A0A2H9MIM1-F1
#
_cell.length_a   1.000
_cell.length_b   1.000
_cell.length_c   1.000
_cell.angle_alpha   90.00
_cell.angle_beta   90.00
_cell.angle_gamma   90.00
#
_symmetry.space_group_name_H-M   'P 1'
#
loop_
_entity.id
_entity.type
_entity.pdbx_description
1 polymer ?
#
loop_
_entity_poly.entity_id
_entity_poly.type
_entity_poly.pdbx_seq_one_letter_code
_entity_poly.pdbx_strand_id
1 'polypeptide(L)' 'EIGIIRIVQIAGIFARRIVPYIKEGDAVRKGQRIGIIRFGSRVDLYLPKNIEITVKKGENVLSGKTSIGMIK' A
#
# COMPACT_ATOMS: atom_id res chain seq x y z
N GLU A 1 -8.47 15.51 2.73
CA GLU A 1 -7.43 14.59 3.23
C GLU A 1 -7.98 13.16 3.20
N ILE A 2 -7.17 12.15 2.87
CA ILE A 2 -7.66 10.75 2.78
C ILE A 2 -7.94 10.17 4.17
N GLY A 3 -7.16 10.54 5.18
CA GLY A 3 -7.20 9.99 6.53
C GLY A 3 -6.12 8.94 6.80
N ILE A 4 -6.23 8.25 7.94
CA ILE A 4 -5.25 7.25 8.39
C ILE A 4 -5.36 5.98 7.54
N ILE A 5 -4.24 5.52 7.00
CA ILE A 5 -4.14 4.27 6.25
C ILE A 5 -3.23 3.31 7.04
N ARG A 6 -3.66 2.06 7.20
CA ARG A 6 -2.79 0.99 7.73
C ARG A 6 -2.27 0.14 6.59
N ILE A 7 -0.98 -0.15 6.63
CA ILE A 7 -0.28 -0.93 5.62
C ILE A 7 0.42 -2.08 6.32
N VAL A 8 0.19 -3.31 5.86
CA VAL A 8 0.90 -4.49 6.33
C VAL A 8 1.71 -5.05 5.17
N GLN A 9 3.03 -5.05 5.31
CA GLN A 9 3.96 -5.60 4.34
C GLN A 9 4.32 -7.02 4.78
N ILE A 10 4.13 -8.02 3.91
CA ILE A 10 4.30 -9.43 4.25
C ILE A 10 5.31 -10.04 3.30
N ALA A 11 6.57 -10.15 3.72
CA ALA A 11 7.63 -10.78 2.94
C ALA A 11 7.51 -12.31 2.90
N GLY A 12 7.89 -12.90 1.77
CA GLY A 12 8.00 -14.35 1.63
C GLY A 12 9.10 -14.96 2.51
N ILE A 13 8.96 -16.26 2.79
CA ILE A 13 9.81 -17.00 3.74
C ILE A 13 11.29 -17.00 3.36
N PHE A 14 11.61 -16.90 2.06
CA PHE A 14 12.97 -16.86 1.52
C PHE A 14 13.54 -15.44 1.45
N ALA A 15 12.68 -14.42 1.37
CA ALA A 15 13.09 -13.07 1.06
C ALA A 15 13.31 -12.20 2.30
N ARG A 16 12.55 -12.42 3.39
CA ARG A 16 12.64 -11.84 4.77
C ARG A 16 13.22 -10.41 4.91
N ARG A 17 13.10 -9.55 3.91
CA ARG A 17 13.72 -8.22 3.89
C ARG A 17 12.69 -7.20 3.43
N ILE A 18 11.97 -6.69 4.42
CA ILE A 18 11.17 -5.48 4.32
C ILE A 18 12.07 -4.33 4.76
N VAL A 19 12.23 -3.33 3.90
CA VAL A 19 12.99 -2.12 4.23
C VAL A 19 12.01 -0.95 4.20
N PRO A 20 11.52 -0.48 5.36
CA PRO A 20 10.66 0.68 5.44
C PRO A 20 11.45 1.96 5.16
N TYR A 21 10.84 2.92 4.48
CA TYR A 21 11.40 4.27 4.25
C TYR A 21 10.67 5.35 5.06
N ILE A 22 9.58 4.97 5.72
CA ILE A 22 8.76 5.81 6.59
C ILE A 22 8.56 5.11 7.93
N LYS A 23 8.09 5.86 8.92
CA LYS A 23 7.65 5.35 10.23
C LYS A 23 6.16 5.57 10.42
N GLU A 24 5.61 4.91 11.44
CA GLU A 24 4.22 5.12 11.84
C GLU A 24 3.98 6.59 12.18
N GLY A 25 2.83 7.12 11.73
CA GLY A 25 2.44 8.52 11.92
C GLY A 25 3.03 9.48 10.89
N ASP A 26 3.93 9.06 10.00
CA ASP A 26 4.44 9.94 8.94
C ASP A 26 3.33 10.32 7.96
N ALA A 27 3.28 11.62 7.61
CA ALA A 27 2.47 12.09 6.51
C ALA A 27 3.07 11.64 5.17
N VAL A 28 2.24 11.03 4.32
CA VAL A 28 2.65 10.51 3.02
C VAL A 28 1.94 11.22 1.88
N ARG A 29 2.67 11.46 0.78
CA ARG A 29 2.10 12.00 -0.46
C ARG A 29 1.68 10.88 -1.40
N LYS A 30 0.69 11.13 -2.25
CA LYS A 30 0.30 10.17 -3.31
C LYS A 30 1.51 9.83 -4.19
N GLY A 31 1.75 8.54 -4.38
CA GLY A 31 2.90 8.04 -5.17
C GLY A 31 4.24 8.03 -4.44
N GLN A 32 4.31 8.51 -3.20
CA GLN A 32 5.53 8.43 -2.39
C GLN A 32 5.90 6.97 -2.13
N ARG A 33 7.18 6.65 -2.29
CA ARG A 33 7.71 5.33 -1.93
C ARG A 33 7.79 5.23 -0.41
N ILE A 34 7.10 4.24 0.15
CA ILE A 34 7.02 4.00 1.61
C ILE A 34 7.98 2.89 2.09
N GLY A 35 8.53 2.11 1.16
CA GLY A 35 9.41 1.01 1.47
C GLY A 35 9.61 0.10 0.27
N ILE A 36 10.31 -1.00 0.50
CA ILE A 36 10.47 -2.07 -0.48
C ILE A 36 10.42 -3.43 0.22
N ILE A 37 9.80 -4.39 -0.46
CA ILE A 37 9.85 -5.80 -0.08
C ILE A 37 10.69 -6.51 -1.13
N ARG A 38 11.88 -6.97 -0.74
CA ARG A 38 12.81 -7.60 -1.68
C ARG A 38 12.22 -8.94 -2.17
N PHE A 39 12.45 -9.28 -3.45
CA PHE A 39 12.04 -10.53 -4.09
C PHE A 39 10.54 -10.86 -4.12
N GLY A 40 9.68 -9.84 -4.06
CA GLY A 40 8.24 -9.98 -4.27
C GLY A 40 7.49 -10.54 -3.06
N SER A 41 6.25 -10.08 -2.86
CA SER A 41 5.47 -10.44 -1.67
C SER A 41 3.99 -9.99 -1.76
N ARG A 42 3.31 -9.85 -0.60
CA ARG A 42 1.97 -9.28 -0.45
C ARG A 42 1.99 -7.97 0.36
N VAL A 43 1.07 -7.06 0.03
CA VAL A 43 0.73 -5.90 0.87
C VAL A 43 -0.76 -5.91 1.14
N ASP A 44 -1.14 -5.80 2.41
CA ASP A 44 -2.53 -5.57 2.81
C ASP A 44 -2.72 -4.08 3.12
N LEU A 45 -3.80 -3.51 2.59
CA LEU A 45 -4.16 -2.10 2.74
C LEU A 45 -5.52 -1.99 3.44
N TYR A 46 -5.54 -1.26 4.55
CA TYR A 46 -6.78 -0.91 5.25
C TYR A 46 -7.05 0.57 5.02
N LEU A 47 -8.14 0.84 4.32
CA LEU A 47 -8.52 2.19 3.91
C LEU A 47 -9.65 2.72 4.80
N PRO A 48 -9.72 4.05 4.99
CA PRO A 48 -10.85 4.71 5.62
C PRO A 48 -12.20 4.37 4.96
N LYS A 49 -13.29 4.39 5.75
CA LYS A 49 -14.64 4.01 5.28
C LYS A 49 -15.21 4.92 4.18
N ASN A 50 -14.69 6.13 4.04
CA ASN A 50 -15.08 7.09 3.00
C ASN A 50 -14.38 6.84 1.66
N ILE A 51 -13.56 5.79 1.54
CA ILE A 51 -12.97 5.39 0.25
C ILE A 51 -13.84 4.32 -0.42
N GLU A 52 -14.19 4.58 -1.67
CA GLU A 52 -14.78 3.62 -2.60
C GLU A 52 -13.68 2.89 -3.37
N ILE A 53 -13.71 1.56 -3.38
CA ILE A 53 -12.72 0.73 -4.07
C ILE A 53 -13.02 0.72 -5.58
N THR A 54 -12.01 1.06 -6.39
CA THR A 54 -12.15 1.19 -7.85
C THR A 54 -11.58 0.02 -8.64
N VAL A 55 -10.86 -0.89 -7.98
CA VAL A 55 -10.24 -2.08 -8.59
C VAL A 55 -11.05 -3.34 -8.31
N LYS A 56 -10.90 -4.34 -9.17
CA LYS A 56 -11.56 -5.65 -9.02
C LYS A 56 -10.56 -6.74 -8.60
N LYS A 57 -11.08 -7.80 -7.99
CA LYS A 57 -10.29 -9.00 -7.67
C LYS A 57 -9.69 -9.59 -8.95
N GLY A 58 -8.38 -9.86 -8.93
CA GLY A 58 -7.64 -10.40 -10.07
C GLY A 58 -7.14 -9.35 -11.06
N GLU A 59 -7.47 -8.07 -10.86
CA GLU A 59 -6.96 -6.99 -11.68
C GLU A 59 -5.46 -6.76 -11.43
N ASN A 60 -4.69 -6.60 -12.51
CA ASN A 60 -3.28 -6.26 -12.43
C ASN A 60 -3.13 -4.78 -12.06
N VAL A 61 -2.41 -4.50 -10.97
CA VAL A 61 -2.15 -3.14 -10.49
C VAL A 61 -0.67 -2.81 -10.56
N LEU A 62 -0.35 -1.54 -10.82
CA LEU A 62 1.02 -1.03 -10.84
C LEU A 62 1.22 0.01 -9.74
N SER A 63 2.21 -0.23 -8.88
CA SER A 63 2.53 0.65 -7.74
C SER A 63 2.80 2.09 -8.20
N GLY A 64 2.19 3.06 -7.52
CA GLY A 64 2.31 4.48 -7.84
C GLY A 64 1.53 4.93 -9.08
N LYS A 65 0.85 4.03 -9.80
CA LYS A 65 0.09 4.35 -11.02
C LYS A 65 -1.39 3.97 -10.94
N THR A 66 -1.69 2.71 -10.61
CA THR A 66 -3.08 2.24 -10.52
C THR A 66 -3.72 2.74 -9.24
N SER A 67 -4.86 3.41 -9.35
CA SER A 67 -5.66 3.83 -8.19
C SER A 67 -6.47 2.65 -7.66
N ILE A 68 -6.35 2.35 -6.36
CA ILE A 68 -7.11 1.27 -5.71
C ILE A 68 -8.49 1.73 -5.21
N GLY A 69 -8.66 3.04 -5.03
CA GLY A 69 -9.91 3.64 -4.59
C GLY A 69 -9.92 5.15 -4.75
N MET A 70 -11.08 5.74 -4.47
CA MET A 70 -11.32 7.18 -4.51
C MET A 70 -12.12 7.62 -3.29
N ILE A 71 -11.88 8.86 -2.85
CA ILE A 71 -12.70 9.47 -1.80
C ILE A 71 -14.09 9.73 -2.38
N LYS A 72 -15.14 9.39 -1.62
CA LYS A 72 -16.51 9.78 -1.92
C LYS A 72 -16.74 11.28 -1.75
#